data_AF-A0A1J4L5N0-F1
#
_entry.id   AF-A0A1J4L5N0-F1
#
_cell.length_a   1.000
_cell.length_b   1.000
_cell.length_c   1.000
_cell.angle_alpha   90.00
_cell.angle_beta   90.00
_cell.angle_gamma   90.00
#
_symmetry.space_group_name_H-M   'P 1'
#
loop_
_entity.id
_entity.type
_entity.pdbx_description
1 polymer ?
#
loop_
_entity_poly.entity_id
_entity_poly.type
_entity_poly.pdbx_seq_one_letter_code
_entity_poly.pdbx_strand_id
1 'polypeptide(L)'
;MASKESIDLSQVFKYFPKGDKEENEPGLFYNADIPEEIFHKLTYSTSQSQNTYIRPPPPVTKEVDAITDTATHTRNVYKKKNTTVASSPYDFRQSCEIPFESKPLATFDSQLSNVQTRETPIIKVIKMVGSSAVFNSKFIGIRSTVKHPLPSVPQLAEIQIDEDPVIKEIASKPSEQSVRVFSTAKALAAIAVCPRSVYPFDLVFQKNGNDVYVKTRPENQAAVLETNLETIMTTLQVQRDKMTLEFTSQIQEATDVNNAFVYKATEGQEPILLGEEASRPLIYRSIIVDDVEFVIRGEIDAIKEAPTGDKEPSICLCRVFNDSPTVLRRNPWDNLDRRRGTIFLSETNVNAAKVARWVAVAKLIGAETCMVGYAVRKTPTLREPHLLLGVERHATDKFAHDISLTNANMYGVLHTIFSRTKELESGRYIFVRESKQKKTYSIYGNVELPDTKDAEKDDE
;
A
#
# COMPACT_ATOMS: atom_id res chain seq x y z
N MET A 1 32.74 -2.29 -56.08
CA MET A 1 31.71 -3.21 -56.64
C MET A 1 31.21 -4.06 -55.49
N ALA A 2 30.06 -3.70 -54.92
CA ALA A 2 29.42 -4.44 -53.83
C ALA A 2 28.16 -5.11 -54.40
N SER A 3 28.13 -6.44 -54.37
CA SER A 3 26.96 -7.25 -54.72
C SER A 3 25.88 -7.07 -53.67
N LYS A 4 24.79 -6.39 -54.02
CA LYS A 4 23.56 -6.35 -53.21
C LYS A 4 22.81 -7.67 -53.42
N GLU A 5 22.81 -8.52 -52.40
CA GLU A 5 21.84 -9.61 -52.32
C GLU A 5 20.44 -9.01 -52.11
N SER A 6 19.51 -9.32 -53.02
CA SER A 6 18.11 -8.91 -52.93
C SER A 6 17.40 -9.77 -51.90
N ILE A 7 16.88 -9.16 -50.83
CA ILE A 7 16.06 -9.82 -49.83
C ILE A 7 14.69 -10.13 -50.45
N ASP A 8 14.33 -11.42 -50.48
CA ASP A 8 13.02 -11.87 -50.92
C ASP A 8 11.97 -11.59 -49.84
N LEU A 9 11.13 -10.59 -50.09
CA LEU A 9 10.06 -10.15 -49.20
C LEU A 9 8.73 -10.89 -49.44
N SER A 10 8.69 -11.89 -50.31
CA SER A 10 7.49 -12.64 -50.66
C SER A 10 6.78 -13.28 -49.45
N GLN A 11 7.53 -13.65 -48.40
CA GLN A 11 6.96 -14.19 -47.17
C GLN A 11 6.32 -13.13 -46.26
N VAL A 12 6.72 -11.86 -46.37
CA VAL A 12 6.20 -10.76 -45.55
C VAL A 12 4.79 -10.37 -46.00
N PHE A 13 4.51 -10.45 -47.30
CA PHE A 13 3.21 -10.11 -47.87
C PHE A 13 2.08 -11.11 -47.52
N LYS A 14 2.40 -12.27 -46.93
CA LYS A 14 1.39 -13.22 -46.41
C LYS A 14 0.65 -12.68 -45.17
N TYR A 15 1.23 -11.72 -44.47
CA TYR A 15 0.70 -11.19 -43.21
C TYR A 15 -0.14 -9.93 -43.36
N PHE A 16 -0.34 -9.44 -44.59
CA PHE A 16 -1.20 -8.29 -44.88
C PHE A 16 -2.49 -8.74 -45.58
N PRO A 17 -3.67 -8.21 -45.19
CA PRO A 17 -4.93 -8.55 -45.83
C PRO A 17 -4.93 -8.07 -47.30
N LYS A 18 -5.36 -8.94 -48.22
CA LYS A 18 -5.53 -8.58 -49.64
C LYS A 18 -6.79 -7.75 -49.78
N GLY A 19 -6.65 -6.45 -50.02
CA GLY A 19 -7.76 -5.60 -50.45
C GLY A 19 -8.11 -5.88 -51.91
N ASP A 20 -9.41 -5.92 -52.22
CA ASP A 20 -9.90 -6.03 -53.59
C ASP A 20 -9.39 -4.85 -54.41
N LYS A 21 -8.83 -5.15 -55.58
CA LYS A 21 -8.32 -4.15 -56.51
C LYS A 21 -9.47 -3.66 -57.39
N GLU A 22 -9.83 -2.39 -57.26
CA GLU A 22 -10.28 -1.60 -58.40
C GLU A 22 -9.13 -0.66 -58.83
N GLU A 23 -8.85 -0.65 -60.12
CA GLU A 23 -7.72 0.02 -60.73
C GLU A 23 -7.96 1.54 -60.88
N ASN A 24 -6.88 2.31 -60.66
CA ASN A 24 -6.67 3.73 -61.00
C ASN A 24 -7.29 4.83 -60.10
N GLU A 25 -6.80 4.99 -58.86
CA GLU A 25 -6.55 6.33 -58.25
C GLU A 25 -5.42 6.23 -57.19
N PRO A 26 -4.55 7.26 -57.02
CA PRO A 26 -3.60 7.31 -55.91
C PRO A 26 -4.33 7.72 -54.61
N GLY A 27 -5.04 6.78 -54.00
CA GLY A 27 -5.81 7.00 -52.77
C GLY A 27 -4.93 7.10 -51.52
N LEU A 28 -5.02 8.22 -50.80
CA LEU A 28 -4.48 8.37 -49.45
C LEU A 28 -5.09 7.32 -48.50
N PHE A 29 -4.24 6.56 -47.81
CA PHE A 29 -4.65 5.68 -46.73
C PHE A 29 -4.85 6.48 -45.43
N TYR A 30 -6.04 7.05 -45.26
CA TYR A 30 -6.61 7.31 -43.93
C TYR A 30 -8.06 6.84 -43.93
N ASN A 31 -8.24 5.53 -43.73
CA ASN A 31 -9.51 5.02 -43.24
C ASN A 31 -9.32 4.57 -41.79
N ALA A 32 -10.02 5.29 -40.93
CA ALA A 32 -10.19 4.99 -39.52
C ALA A 32 -11.06 3.74 -39.40
N ASP A 33 -10.43 2.59 -39.19
CA ASP A 33 -10.99 1.42 -38.50
C ASP A 33 -9.85 0.40 -38.35
N ILE A 34 -8.99 0.65 -37.36
CA ILE A 34 -7.97 -0.31 -36.94
C ILE A 34 -8.58 -1.12 -35.79
N PRO A 35 -8.65 -2.46 -35.87
CA PRO A 35 -9.03 -3.29 -34.73
C PRO A 35 -8.12 -3.00 -33.52
N GLU A 36 -8.71 -2.84 -32.33
CA GLU A 36 -8.01 -2.43 -31.08
C GLU A 36 -6.71 -3.22 -30.81
N GLU A 37 -6.66 -4.50 -31.20
CA GLU A 37 -5.48 -5.37 -31.04
C GLU A 37 -4.26 -4.91 -31.85
N ILE A 38 -4.43 -4.27 -33.00
CA ILE A 38 -3.32 -3.79 -33.85
C ILE A 38 -2.81 -2.44 -33.34
N PHE A 39 -3.70 -1.56 -32.88
CA PHE A 39 -3.31 -0.29 -32.27
C PHE A 39 -2.43 -0.52 -31.04
N HIS A 40 -2.79 -1.49 -30.19
CA HIS A 40 -2.01 -1.87 -29.01
C HIS A 40 -0.68 -2.57 -29.34
N LYS A 41 -0.51 -3.20 -30.50
CA LYS A 41 0.80 -3.77 -30.88
C LYS A 41 1.76 -2.71 -31.42
N LEU A 42 1.27 -1.70 -32.14
CA LEU A 42 2.10 -0.63 -32.72
C LEU A 42 2.58 0.41 -31.70
N THR A 43 1.80 0.69 -30.64
CA THR A 43 2.22 1.66 -29.61
C THR A 43 3.27 1.12 -28.64
N TYR A 44 3.44 -0.20 -28.53
CA TYR A 44 4.27 -0.82 -27.49
C TYR A 44 5.55 -1.50 -28.00
N SER A 45 5.83 -1.49 -29.31
CA SER A 45 7.09 -2.05 -29.86
C SER A 45 8.07 -1.01 -30.42
N THR A 46 7.82 0.29 -30.26
CA THR A 46 8.78 1.32 -30.69
C THR A 46 9.56 1.86 -29.50
N SER A 47 10.77 1.32 -29.28
CA SER A 47 11.78 1.97 -28.45
C SER A 47 12.10 3.33 -29.07
N GLN A 48 11.84 4.42 -28.34
CA GLN A 48 12.29 5.74 -28.75
C GLN A 48 13.82 5.74 -28.87
N SER A 49 14.33 5.95 -30.08
CA SER A 49 15.73 6.25 -30.34
C SER A 49 16.10 7.54 -29.61
N GLN A 50 17.10 7.47 -28.71
CA GLN A 50 17.72 8.64 -28.09
C GLN A 50 18.38 9.50 -29.17
N ASN A 51 17.67 10.52 -29.66
CA ASN A 51 18.30 11.62 -30.38
C ASN A 51 18.89 12.58 -29.36
N THR A 52 20.20 12.46 -29.13
CA THR A 52 21.01 13.48 -28.43
C THR A 52 20.97 14.78 -29.21
N TYR A 53 20.22 15.75 -28.73
CA TYR A 53 20.28 17.13 -29.20
C TYR A 53 21.59 17.76 -28.71
N ILE A 54 22.59 17.87 -29.60
CA ILE A 54 23.80 18.64 -29.33
C ILE A 54 23.44 20.12 -29.45
N ARG A 55 23.48 20.86 -28.34
CA ARG A 55 23.33 22.32 -28.34
C ARG A 55 24.57 22.94 -29.02
N PRO A 56 24.43 23.83 -30.02
CA PRO A 56 25.58 24.57 -30.51
C PRO A 56 26.09 25.53 -29.43
N PRO A 57 27.42 25.73 -29.30
CA PRO A 57 27.97 26.67 -28.33
C PRO A 57 27.60 28.11 -28.69
N PRO A 58 27.44 29.01 -27.71
CA PRO A 58 27.18 30.42 -27.98
C PRO A 58 28.41 31.07 -28.62
N PRO A 59 28.23 32.15 -29.41
CA PRO A 59 29.33 32.84 -30.05
C PRO A 59 30.21 33.52 -29.00
N VAL A 60 31.52 33.30 -29.12
CA VAL A 60 32.55 33.98 -28.33
C VAL A 60 32.65 35.43 -28.84
N THR A 61 32.04 36.37 -28.13
CA THR A 61 32.39 37.78 -28.29
C THR A 61 33.65 38.06 -27.48
N LYS A 62 34.73 38.41 -28.19
CA LYS A 62 36.00 38.85 -27.62
C LYS A 62 35.80 40.08 -26.73
N GLU A 63 36.42 40.05 -25.57
CA GLU A 63 36.57 41.17 -24.65
C GLU A 63 37.30 42.33 -25.32
N VAL A 64 36.87 43.55 -24.99
CA VAL A 64 37.66 44.77 -25.11
C VAL A 64 37.65 45.40 -23.72
N ASP A 65 38.81 45.38 -23.07
CA ASP A 65 39.05 46.11 -21.84
C ASP A 65 39.11 47.62 -22.12
N ALA A 66 38.35 48.40 -21.35
CA ALA A 66 38.58 49.83 -21.20
C ALA A 66 38.28 50.27 -19.76
N ILE A 67 39.23 51.01 -19.21
CA ILE A 67 39.42 51.39 -17.82
C ILE A 67 38.63 52.69 -17.51
N THR A 68 38.14 52.80 -16.26
CA THR A 68 37.68 54.00 -15.50
C THR A 68 36.56 54.88 -16.07
N ASP A 69 35.44 55.00 -15.34
CA ASP A 69 35.18 56.16 -14.46
C ASP A 69 33.84 56.07 -13.71
N THR A 70 33.82 56.75 -12.56
CA THR A 70 32.75 56.94 -11.57
C THR A 70 31.38 57.36 -12.13
N ALA A 71 30.29 56.69 -11.70
CA ALA A 71 29.04 57.32 -11.21
C ALA A 71 27.99 56.29 -10.75
N THR A 72 27.28 56.67 -9.69
CA THR A 72 26.12 56.07 -9.01
C THR A 72 25.02 55.49 -9.91
N HIS A 73 24.53 54.26 -9.63
CA HIS A 73 23.11 53.98 -9.32
C HIS A 73 22.78 52.49 -9.01
N THR A 74 21.95 52.33 -7.97
CA THR A 74 20.99 51.25 -7.61
C THR A 74 21.42 49.77 -7.67
N ARG A 75 21.59 49.18 -6.47
CA ARG A 75 21.60 47.72 -6.24
C ARG A 75 20.28 47.10 -6.71
N ASN A 76 20.29 46.42 -7.85
CA ASN A 76 19.28 45.43 -8.19
C ASN A 76 19.51 44.18 -7.32
N VAL A 77 18.72 44.04 -6.26
CA VAL A 77 18.58 42.79 -5.52
C VAL A 77 17.87 41.80 -6.44
N TYR A 78 18.62 40.89 -7.04
CA TYR A 78 18.05 39.70 -7.66
C TYR A 78 17.28 38.93 -6.56
N LYS A 79 15.96 39.07 -6.51
CA LYS A 79 15.09 38.18 -5.73
C LYS A 79 15.29 36.77 -6.29
N LYS A 80 16.05 35.94 -5.59
CA LYS A 80 16.01 34.48 -5.78
C LYS A 80 14.53 34.09 -5.75
N LYS A 81 14.01 33.54 -6.86
CA LYS A 81 12.73 32.83 -6.83
C LYS A 81 12.90 31.69 -5.82
N ASN A 82 12.30 31.85 -4.64
CA ASN A 82 12.17 30.76 -3.68
C ASN A 82 11.26 29.71 -4.31
N THR A 83 11.84 28.70 -4.94
CA THR A 83 11.11 27.49 -5.33
C THR A 83 10.70 26.81 -4.03
N THR A 84 9.45 26.94 -3.63
CA THR A 84 8.92 26.28 -2.44
C THR A 84 8.89 24.77 -2.69
N VAL A 85 9.75 24.04 -1.98
CA VAL A 85 9.81 22.58 -2.05
C VAL A 85 8.58 22.00 -1.37
N ALA A 86 7.89 21.07 -2.03
CA ALA A 86 6.76 20.38 -1.43
C ALA A 86 7.21 19.61 -0.17
N SER A 87 6.41 19.66 0.89
CA SER A 87 6.70 18.99 2.16
C SER A 87 5.44 18.36 2.74
N SER A 88 5.60 17.45 3.70
CA SER A 88 4.45 16.94 4.47
C SER A 88 3.73 18.10 5.17
N PRO A 89 2.39 18.16 5.10
CA PRO A 89 1.61 19.14 5.84
C PRO A 89 1.50 18.80 7.33
N TYR A 90 1.93 17.61 7.75
CA TYR A 90 1.75 17.10 9.10
C TYR A 90 2.99 17.28 9.96
N ASP A 91 2.78 17.42 11.25
CA ASP A 91 3.78 17.29 12.29
C ASP A 91 3.30 16.29 13.34
N PHE A 92 3.83 15.06 13.30
CA PHE A 92 3.45 13.99 14.22
C PHE A 92 4.42 13.87 15.41
N ARG A 93 5.31 14.85 15.64
CA ARG A 93 6.25 14.80 16.77
C ARG A 93 5.55 14.71 18.12
N GLN A 94 4.39 15.35 18.25
CA GLN A 94 3.55 15.30 19.45
C GLN A 94 2.67 14.05 19.53
N SER A 95 2.50 13.31 18.42
CA SER A 95 1.68 12.08 18.38
C SER A 95 2.44 10.83 18.82
N CYS A 96 3.75 10.92 19.00
CA CYS A 96 4.58 9.89 19.60
C CYS A 96 4.83 10.21 21.08
N GLU A 97 3.94 9.80 21.97
CA GLU A 97 4.32 9.60 23.36
C GLU A 97 5.08 8.27 23.42
N ILE A 98 6.37 8.26 23.11
CA ILE A 98 7.20 7.09 23.40
C ILE A 98 7.30 7.04 24.93
N PRO A 99 6.71 6.06 25.62
CA PRO A 99 6.55 6.16 27.07
C PRO A 99 7.86 5.97 27.86
N PHE A 100 9.03 6.01 27.23
CA PHE A 100 10.26 5.58 27.86
C PHE A 100 11.45 6.48 27.56
N GLU A 101 12.12 6.91 28.63
CA GLU A 101 13.48 7.46 28.63
C GLU A 101 14.56 6.37 28.35
N SER A 102 14.16 5.18 27.91
CA SER A 102 15.07 4.05 27.70
C SER A 102 15.85 4.18 26.39
N LYS A 103 17.13 3.80 26.44
CA LYS A 103 17.99 3.74 25.26
C LYS A 103 17.48 2.62 24.33
N PRO A 104 17.37 2.85 23.01
CA PRO A 104 16.96 1.80 22.08
C PRO A 104 17.98 0.66 22.09
N LEU A 105 17.49 -0.58 22.12
CA LEU A 105 18.31 -1.79 22.05
C LEU A 105 18.81 -2.05 20.63
N ALA A 106 17.97 -1.76 19.64
CA ALA A 106 18.32 -1.78 18.24
C ALA A 106 17.70 -0.57 17.54
N THR A 107 18.44 0.03 16.60
CA THR A 107 17.94 1.10 15.75
C THR A 107 18.28 0.80 14.30
N PHE A 108 17.29 0.97 13.44
CA PHE A 108 17.39 0.86 11.99
C PHE A 108 17.16 2.24 11.39
N ASP A 109 17.89 2.56 10.33
CA ASP A 109 17.84 3.84 9.67
C ASP A 109 17.09 3.76 8.33
N SER A 110 17.25 4.78 7.49
CA SER A 110 16.62 4.82 6.17
C SER A 110 17.10 3.74 5.21
N GLN A 111 18.22 3.04 5.47
CA GLN A 111 18.70 1.96 4.59
C GLN A 111 17.76 0.77 4.57
N LEU A 112 16.84 0.66 5.55
CA LEU A 112 15.79 -0.34 5.56
C LEU A 112 14.95 -0.32 4.27
N SER A 113 14.77 0.83 3.62
CA SER A 113 14.05 0.91 2.33
C SER A 113 14.76 0.19 1.18
N ASN A 114 16.07 -0.01 1.28
CA ASN A 114 16.91 -0.57 0.23
C ASN A 114 17.22 -2.05 0.45
N VAL A 115 16.80 -2.61 1.58
CA VAL A 115 17.03 -4.01 1.91
C VAL A 115 16.33 -4.90 0.88
N GLN A 116 17.01 -5.96 0.46
CA GLN A 116 16.47 -7.01 -0.40
C GLN A 116 16.94 -8.35 0.17
N THR A 117 16.01 -9.27 0.42
CA THR A 117 16.39 -10.67 0.64
C THR A 117 16.73 -11.33 -0.70
N ARG A 118 17.70 -12.25 -0.68
CA ARG A 118 18.07 -13.07 -1.85
C ARG A 118 17.24 -14.35 -1.92
N GLU A 119 16.69 -14.77 -0.79
CA GLU A 119 15.96 -16.03 -0.70
C GLU A 119 14.50 -15.82 -1.05
N THR A 120 13.94 -16.84 -1.72
CA THR A 120 12.52 -16.86 -2.02
C THR A 120 11.77 -17.41 -0.82
N PRO A 121 10.70 -16.74 -0.34
CA PRO A 121 9.93 -17.22 0.80
C PRO A 121 9.29 -18.56 0.50
N ILE A 122 9.41 -19.52 1.43
CA ILE A 122 8.68 -20.78 1.37
C ILE A 122 7.35 -20.56 2.08
N ILE A 123 6.24 -20.68 1.34
CA ILE A 123 4.91 -20.34 1.85
C ILE A 123 4.04 -21.60 1.93
N LYS A 124 3.41 -21.81 3.08
CA LYS A 124 2.49 -22.92 3.34
C LYS A 124 1.21 -22.41 3.98
N VAL A 125 0.06 -22.79 3.45
CA VAL A 125 -1.23 -22.61 4.14
C VAL A 125 -1.34 -23.69 5.22
N ILE A 126 -1.59 -23.27 6.46
CA ILE A 126 -1.73 -24.17 7.61
C ILE A 126 -3.20 -24.57 7.76
N LYS A 127 -4.09 -23.57 7.80
CA LYS A 127 -5.51 -23.76 8.05
C LYS A 127 -6.32 -22.58 7.52
N MET A 128 -7.54 -22.84 7.07
CA MET A 128 -8.59 -21.84 6.89
C MET A 128 -9.75 -22.19 7.84
N VAL A 129 -10.40 -21.17 8.40
CA VAL A 129 -11.59 -21.32 9.27
C VAL A 129 -12.60 -20.21 8.97
N GLY A 130 -13.83 -20.41 9.41
CA GLY A 130 -14.95 -19.48 9.26
C GLY A 130 -15.61 -19.55 7.88
N SER A 131 -16.62 -18.72 7.68
CA SER A 131 -17.38 -18.67 6.42
C SER A 131 -17.10 -17.37 5.68
N SER A 132 -16.75 -17.45 4.41
CA SER A 132 -16.52 -16.29 3.54
C SER A 132 -17.42 -16.36 2.30
N ALA A 133 -17.96 -15.23 1.90
CA ALA A 133 -18.82 -15.13 0.72
C ALA A 133 -18.00 -14.79 -0.53
N VAL A 134 -18.57 -15.14 -1.68
CA VAL A 134 -17.99 -14.75 -2.98
C VAL A 134 -18.09 -13.23 -3.14
N PHE A 135 -17.07 -12.59 -3.71
CA PHE A 135 -17.15 -11.18 -4.06
C PHE A 135 -18.28 -10.95 -5.06
N ASN A 136 -19.18 -10.00 -4.77
CA ASN A 136 -20.29 -9.67 -5.65
C ASN A 136 -19.78 -8.92 -6.89
N SER A 137 -19.60 -9.66 -7.98
CA SER A 137 -19.11 -9.16 -9.27
C SER A 137 -19.93 -8.01 -9.88
N LYS A 138 -21.18 -7.81 -9.44
CA LYS A 138 -22.02 -6.67 -9.88
C LYS A 138 -21.44 -5.32 -9.48
N PHE A 139 -20.58 -5.26 -8.45
CA PHE A 139 -19.91 -4.02 -8.06
C PHE A 139 -18.74 -3.64 -8.99
N ILE A 140 -18.21 -4.59 -9.77
CA ILE A 140 -17.16 -4.29 -10.76
C ILE A 140 -17.79 -3.46 -11.88
N GLY A 141 -17.22 -2.29 -12.13
CA GLY A 141 -17.66 -1.43 -13.23
C GLY A 141 -18.96 -0.68 -13.00
N ILE A 142 -19.48 -0.61 -11.75
CA ILE A 142 -20.58 0.30 -11.41
C ILE A 142 -20.24 1.74 -11.83
N ARG A 143 -21.26 2.51 -12.17
CA ARG A 143 -21.12 3.92 -12.53
C ARG A 143 -21.31 4.80 -11.30
N SER A 144 -20.52 5.87 -11.22
CA SER A 144 -20.58 6.85 -10.14
C SER A 144 -21.95 7.56 -10.02
N THR A 145 -22.78 7.53 -11.06
CA THR A 145 -24.14 8.09 -11.08
C THR A 145 -25.16 7.25 -10.31
N VAL A 146 -24.90 5.95 -10.12
CA VAL A 146 -25.78 5.06 -9.35
C VAL A 146 -25.31 5.08 -7.90
N LYS A 147 -26.21 5.46 -6.99
CA LYS A 147 -25.87 5.62 -5.57
C LYS A 147 -25.91 4.26 -4.86
N HIS A 148 -24.77 3.80 -4.37
CA HIS A 148 -24.66 2.61 -3.54
C HIS A 148 -24.28 3.02 -2.10
N PRO A 149 -25.25 3.19 -1.19
CA PRO A 149 -24.94 3.57 0.19
C PRO A 149 -24.17 2.46 0.90
N LEU A 150 -23.15 2.85 1.67
CA LEU A 150 -22.40 1.95 2.54
C LEU A 150 -23.15 1.79 3.88
N PRO A 151 -23.25 0.55 4.41
CA PRO A 151 -23.90 0.31 5.70
C PRO A 151 -22.99 0.73 6.87
N SER A 152 -23.59 0.98 8.03
CA SER A 152 -22.84 1.00 9.28
C SER A 152 -22.66 -0.45 9.75
N VAL A 153 -21.42 -0.85 10.02
CA VAL A 153 -21.08 -2.23 10.42
C VAL A 153 -20.49 -2.19 11.83
N PRO A 154 -21.02 -2.97 12.78
CA PRO A 154 -20.45 -3.03 14.12
C PRO A 154 -19.02 -3.59 14.06
N GLN A 155 -18.08 -2.92 14.72
CA GLN A 155 -16.71 -3.39 14.81
C GLN A 155 -16.67 -4.59 15.75
N LEU A 156 -16.33 -5.76 15.21
CA LEU A 156 -16.06 -6.92 16.02
C LEU A 156 -14.72 -6.70 16.77
N ALA A 157 -14.65 -7.13 18.03
CA ALA A 157 -13.39 -7.12 18.79
C ALA A 157 -12.38 -8.09 18.14
N GLU A 158 -11.13 -7.65 18.02
CA GLU A 158 -10.04 -8.49 17.52
C GLU A 158 -9.31 -9.14 18.71
N ILE A 159 -9.23 -10.47 18.69
CA ILE A 159 -8.53 -11.25 19.72
C ILE A 159 -7.02 -11.09 19.52
N GLN A 160 -6.25 -10.90 20.60
CA GLN A 160 -4.79 -10.81 20.49
C GLN A 160 -4.18 -12.12 19.97
N ILE A 161 -3.01 -12.03 19.33
CA ILE A 161 -2.42 -13.16 18.62
C ILE A 161 -2.04 -14.32 19.55
N ASP A 162 -1.67 -14.04 20.80
CA ASP A 162 -1.30 -15.01 21.83
C ASP A 162 -2.51 -15.64 22.54
N GLU A 163 -3.71 -15.06 22.37
CA GLU A 163 -4.95 -15.60 22.90
C GLU A 163 -5.65 -16.56 21.93
N ASP A 164 -5.30 -16.46 20.65
CA ASP A 164 -5.87 -17.24 19.55
C ASP A 164 -5.63 -18.76 19.73
N PRO A 165 -6.68 -19.59 19.71
CA PRO A 165 -6.57 -21.02 19.99
C PRO A 165 -5.77 -21.77 18.93
N VAL A 166 -5.86 -21.39 17.65
CA VAL A 166 -5.09 -22.02 16.57
C VAL A 166 -3.62 -21.65 16.70
N ILE A 167 -3.31 -20.40 17.04
CA ILE A 167 -1.93 -19.97 17.31
C ILE A 167 -1.34 -20.71 18.51
N LYS A 168 -2.09 -20.87 19.61
CA LYS A 168 -1.66 -21.66 20.77
C LYS A 168 -1.34 -23.11 20.40
N GLU A 169 -2.17 -23.73 19.55
CA GLU A 169 -1.92 -25.08 19.06
C GLU A 169 -0.62 -25.14 18.22
N ILE A 170 -0.41 -24.18 17.32
CA ILE A 170 0.81 -24.11 16.50
C ILE A 170 2.04 -23.87 17.38
N ALA A 171 1.95 -22.98 18.37
CA ALA A 171 3.03 -22.65 19.28
C ALA A 171 3.46 -23.83 20.16
N SER A 172 2.52 -24.73 20.50
CA SER A 172 2.82 -25.95 21.28
C SER A 172 3.77 -26.92 20.56
N LYS A 173 3.83 -26.86 19.23
CA LYS A 173 4.74 -27.66 18.41
C LYS A 173 6.05 -26.89 18.26
N PRO A 174 7.23 -27.52 18.43
CA PRO A 174 8.50 -26.83 18.22
C PRO A 174 8.67 -26.41 16.76
N SER A 175 9.29 -25.27 16.51
CA SER A 175 9.77 -24.88 15.18
C SER A 175 11.22 -25.30 15.00
N GLU A 176 11.58 -25.67 13.78
CA GLU A 176 12.97 -25.92 13.39
C GLU A 176 13.76 -24.62 13.18
N GLN A 177 13.05 -23.48 13.08
CA GLN A 177 13.67 -22.19 12.76
C GLN A 177 14.25 -21.49 14.00
N SER A 178 15.24 -20.63 13.75
CA SER A 178 15.92 -19.88 14.81
C SER A 178 14.99 -18.90 15.50
N VAL A 179 14.08 -18.29 14.74
CA VAL A 179 13.06 -17.37 15.25
C VAL A 179 11.72 -17.72 14.61
N ARG A 180 10.68 -17.83 15.43
CA ARG A 180 9.31 -18.01 14.95
C ARG A 180 8.44 -16.84 15.42
N VAL A 181 7.86 -16.13 14.47
CA VAL A 181 7.10 -14.90 14.70
C VAL A 181 5.62 -15.19 14.51
N PHE A 182 4.80 -14.93 15.54
CA PHE A 182 3.34 -14.98 15.48
C PHE A 182 2.80 -13.56 15.34
N SER A 183 2.05 -13.29 14.26
CA SER A 183 1.51 -11.95 14.02
C SER A 183 0.19 -11.97 13.24
N THR A 184 -0.58 -10.89 13.35
CA THR A 184 -1.69 -10.64 12.42
C THR A 184 -1.13 -10.08 11.10
N ALA A 185 -1.82 -10.35 9.99
CA ALA A 185 -1.37 -9.88 8.67
C ALA A 185 -1.24 -8.34 8.62
N LYS A 186 -2.12 -7.60 9.30
CA LYS A 186 -2.08 -6.13 9.36
C LYS A 186 -0.86 -5.61 10.14
N ALA A 187 -0.59 -6.18 11.32
CA ALA A 187 0.56 -5.77 12.14
C ALA A 187 1.89 -6.08 11.44
N LEU A 188 2.02 -7.28 10.87
CA LEU A 188 3.22 -7.65 10.12
C LEU A 188 3.41 -6.81 8.85
N ALA A 189 2.33 -6.51 8.13
CA ALA A 189 2.37 -5.61 6.97
C ALA A 189 2.86 -4.21 7.35
N ALA A 190 2.41 -3.66 8.49
CA ALA A 190 2.86 -2.36 8.98
C ALA A 190 4.39 -2.31 9.18
N ILE A 191 4.97 -3.39 9.73
CA ILE A 191 6.42 -3.53 9.88
C ILE A 191 7.10 -3.65 8.50
N ALA A 192 6.59 -4.52 7.63
CA ALA A 192 7.20 -4.82 6.33
C ALA A 192 7.29 -3.57 5.42
N VAL A 193 6.32 -2.66 5.50
CA VAL A 193 6.30 -1.42 4.71
C VAL A 193 6.52 -0.15 5.54
N CYS A 194 7.06 -0.28 6.76
CA CYS A 194 7.35 0.86 7.63
C CYS A 194 8.25 1.96 7.02
N PRO A 195 9.12 1.71 6.00
CA PRO A 195 9.80 2.77 5.27
C PRO A 195 8.90 3.80 4.61
N ARG A 196 7.66 3.43 4.26
CA ARG A 196 6.70 4.29 3.57
C ARG A 196 5.84 5.12 4.54
N SER A 197 5.69 4.67 5.79
CA SER A 197 4.87 5.34 6.80
C SER A 197 5.46 6.69 7.24
N VAL A 198 4.57 7.68 7.32
CA VAL A 198 4.82 9.00 7.90
C VAL A 198 4.15 9.09 9.27
N TYR A 199 2.95 8.53 9.40
CA TYR A 199 2.26 8.46 10.69
C TYR A 199 2.97 7.43 11.58
N PRO A 200 3.40 7.82 12.79
CA PRO A 200 4.07 6.91 13.68
C PRO A 200 3.13 5.83 14.21
N PHE A 201 3.72 4.69 14.55
CA PHE A 201 3.00 3.58 15.18
C PHE A 201 3.97 2.76 16.02
N ASP A 202 3.43 2.00 16.96
CA ASP A 202 4.18 1.03 17.75
C ASP A 202 3.47 -0.32 17.81
N LEU A 203 4.27 -1.37 18.04
CA LEU A 203 3.83 -2.76 18.21
C LEU A 203 4.64 -3.40 19.32
N VAL A 204 3.97 -4.20 20.16
CA VAL A 204 4.62 -4.94 21.25
C VAL A 204 5.18 -6.24 20.72
N PHE A 205 6.44 -6.52 20.98
CA PHE A 205 7.08 -7.82 20.74
C PHE A 205 7.23 -8.53 22.08
N GLN A 206 6.50 -9.62 22.26
CA GLN A 206 6.64 -10.49 23.42
C GLN A 206 7.44 -11.73 23.01
N LYS A 207 8.67 -11.86 23.51
CA LYS A 207 9.60 -12.93 23.18
C LYS A 207 9.63 -14.00 24.27
N ASN A 208 9.37 -15.24 23.89
CA ASN A 208 9.41 -16.43 24.76
C ASN A 208 10.32 -17.48 24.10
N GLY A 209 11.58 -17.57 24.52
CA GLY A 209 12.56 -18.43 23.86
C GLY A 209 12.79 -17.97 22.40
N ASN A 210 12.50 -18.83 21.43
CA ASN A 210 12.60 -18.52 20.00
C ASN A 210 11.30 -17.91 19.42
N ASP A 211 10.21 -17.94 20.17
CA ASP A 211 8.91 -17.46 19.71
C ASP A 211 8.76 -15.96 20.01
N VAL A 212 8.26 -15.21 19.04
CA VAL A 212 8.00 -13.77 19.16
C VAL A 212 6.56 -13.47 18.76
N TYR A 213 5.77 -12.99 19.71
CA TYR A 213 4.38 -12.59 19.49
C TYR A 213 4.32 -11.07 19.24
N VAL A 214 3.77 -10.69 18.08
CA VAL A 214 3.59 -9.29 17.68
C VAL A 214 2.16 -8.87 18.02
N LYS A 215 2.04 -8.01 19.04
CA LYS A 215 0.77 -7.57 19.62
C LYS A 215 0.50 -6.10 19.34
N THR A 216 -0.77 -5.77 19.17
CA THR A 216 -1.25 -4.39 19.06
C THR A 216 -1.63 -3.87 20.43
N ARG A 217 -1.33 -2.60 20.73
CA ARG A 217 -1.74 -1.96 21.97
C ARG A 217 -3.15 -1.39 21.84
N PRO A 218 -4.08 -1.68 22.76
CA PRO A 218 -5.43 -1.09 22.73
C PRO A 218 -5.41 0.44 22.65
N GLU A 219 -4.46 1.08 23.33
CA GLU A 219 -4.25 2.52 23.39
C GLU A 219 -3.62 3.12 22.12
N ASN A 220 -2.93 2.31 21.31
CA ASN A 220 -2.38 2.74 20.03
C ASN A 220 -2.52 1.68 18.94
N GLN A 221 -3.51 1.89 18.08
CA GLN A 221 -3.83 1.00 16.96
C GLN A 221 -3.37 1.54 15.59
N ALA A 222 -2.50 2.57 15.56
CA ALA A 222 -2.02 3.21 14.33
C ALA A 222 -1.40 2.26 13.30
N ALA A 223 -0.87 1.12 13.73
CA ALA A 223 -0.31 0.09 12.86
C ALA A 223 -1.39 -0.64 12.03
N VAL A 224 -2.60 -0.80 12.56
CA VAL A 224 -3.65 -1.66 12.00
C VAL A 224 -4.88 -0.91 11.48
N LEU A 225 -5.02 0.37 11.83
CA LEU A 225 -6.10 1.24 11.33
C LEU A 225 -5.78 1.81 9.95
N GLU A 226 -6.84 2.23 9.24
CA GLU A 226 -6.73 2.85 7.91
C GLU A 226 -6.48 4.35 8.03
N THR A 227 -5.51 4.87 7.28
CA THR A 227 -5.17 6.30 7.24
C THR A 227 -5.71 6.96 5.96
N ASN A 228 -5.79 8.29 5.90
CA ASN A 228 -6.09 8.98 4.66
C ASN A 228 -5.15 10.18 4.45
N LEU A 229 -4.65 10.32 3.23
CA LEU A 229 -3.72 11.37 2.80
C LEU A 229 -2.38 11.37 3.55
N GLU A 230 -1.98 10.25 4.19
CA GLU A 230 -0.77 10.18 5.02
C GLU A 230 0.51 10.63 4.30
N THR A 231 0.62 10.36 3.01
CA THR A 231 1.80 10.69 2.20
C THR A 231 1.58 11.86 1.25
N ILE A 232 0.52 12.65 1.47
CA ILE A 232 0.29 13.86 0.68
C ILE A 232 1.43 14.87 0.92
N MET A 233 1.86 15.52 -0.15
CA MET A 233 2.83 16.61 -0.09
C MET A 233 2.18 17.91 -0.56
N THR A 234 2.54 19.02 0.06
CA THR A 234 2.00 20.35 -0.29
C THR A 234 3.08 21.41 -0.33
N THR A 235 2.91 22.40 -1.20
CA THR A 235 3.69 23.65 -1.22
C THR A 235 2.96 24.79 -0.49
N LEU A 236 1.70 24.56 -0.09
CA LEU A 236 0.89 25.53 0.64
C LEU A 236 1.40 25.67 2.07
N GLN A 237 1.44 26.90 2.57
CA GLN A 237 1.66 27.16 3.99
C GLN A 237 0.38 26.84 4.74
N VAL A 238 0.44 25.83 5.61
CA VAL A 238 -0.66 25.35 6.43
C VAL A 238 -0.24 25.33 7.90
N GLN A 239 -1.21 25.48 8.80
CA GLN A 239 -0.98 25.24 10.23
C GLN A 239 -0.85 23.73 10.44
N ARG A 240 0.38 23.24 10.59
CA ARG A 240 0.66 21.80 10.65
C ARG A 240 -0.08 21.09 11.77
N ASP A 241 -0.15 21.69 12.96
CA ASP A 241 -0.86 21.10 14.10
C ASP A 241 -2.35 20.89 13.79
N LYS A 242 -3.00 21.86 13.13
CA LYS A 242 -4.38 21.75 12.70
C LYS A 242 -4.56 20.64 11.65
N MET A 243 -3.63 20.52 10.70
CA MET A 243 -3.65 19.45 9.70
C MET A 243 -3.44 18.07 10.32
N THR A 244 -2.54 17.95 11.30
CA THR A 244 -2.32 16.72 12.06
C THR A 244 -3.57 16.32 12.82
N LEU A 245 -4.22 17.25 13.52
CA LEU A 245 -5.48 16.98 14.24
C LEU A 245 -6.60 16.56 13.30
N GLU A 246 -6.75 17.24 12.15
CA GLU A 246 -7.72 16.87 11.13
C GLU A 246 -7.46 15.44 10.62
N PHE A 247 -6.19 15.11 10.28
CA PHE A 247 -5.77 13.77 9.86
C PHE A 247 -6.12 12.71 10.90
N THR A 248 -5.71 12.87 12.16
CA THR A 248 -5.94 11.89 13.22
C THR A 248 -7.43 11.69 13.47
N SER A 249 -8.22 12.76 13.41
CA SER A 249 -9.67 12.69 13.62
C SER A 249 -10.43 11.93 12.54
N GLN A 250 -9.82 11.69 11.37
CA GLN A 250 -10.42 10.98 10.23
C GLN A 250 -10.04 9.49 10.17
N ILE A 251 -9.12 9.01 11.00
CA ILE A 251 -8.65 7.62 10.99
C ILE A 251 -9.81 6.63 11.27
N GLN A 252 -10.65 6.96 12.26
CA GLN A 252 -11.80 6.12 12.60
C GLN A 252 -12.76 6.02 11.42
N GLU A 253 -13.13 7.15 10.82
CA GLU A 253 -13.99 7.19 9.64
C GLU A 253 -13.40 6.38 8.47
N ALA A 254 -12.11 6.52 8.19
CA ALA A 254 -11.45 5.76 7.12
C ALA A 254 -11.51 4.25 7.36
N THR A 255 -11.36 3.83 8.62
CA THR A 255 -11.44 2.43 9.04
C THR A 255 -12.88 1.90 8.93
N ASP A 256 -13.86 2.66 9.40
CA ASP A 256 -15.27 2.28 9.35
C ASP A 256 -15.77 2.16 7.91
N VAL A 257 -15.37 3.09 7.03
CA VAL A 257 -15.68 3.03 5.59
C VAL A 257 -15.07 1.79 4.94
N ASN A 258 -13.87 1.40 5.34
CA ASN A 258 -13.25 0.17 4.85
C ASN A 258 -14.00 -1.08 5.30
N ASN A 259 -14.38 -1.16 6.57
CA ASN A 259 -15.18 -2.27 7.10
C ASN A 259 -16.56 -2.34 6.41
N ALA A 260 -17.20 -1.19 6.21
CA ALA A 260 -18.45 -1.09 5.48
C ALA A 260 -18.32 -1.56 4.03
N PHE A 261 -17.19 -1.25 3.36
CA PHE A 261 -16.93 -1.73 2.02
C PHE A 261 -16.73 -3.25 1.97
N VAL A 262 -16.00 -3.84 2.92
CA VAL A 262 -15.83 -5.31 3.00
C VAL A 262 -17.19 -6.00 3.11
N TYR A 263 -18.08 -5.51 3.96
CA TYR A 263 -19.45 -6.03 4.06
C TYR A 263 -20.25 -5.81 2.77
N LYS A 264 -20.17 -4.60 2.19
CA LYS A 264 -20.88 -4.27 0.95
C LYS A 264 -20.42 -5.13 -0.22
N ALA A 265 -19.13 -5.45 -0.30
CA ALA A 265 -18.51 -6.20 -1.39
C ALA A 265 -19.07 -7.62 -1.56
N THR A 266 -19.66 -8.20 -0.52
CA THR A 266 -20.27 -9.54 -0.53
C THR A 266 -21.80 -9.51 -0.43
N GLU A 267 -22.41 -8.32 -0.54
CA GLU A 267 -23.86 -8.16 -0.41
C GLU A 267 -24.64 -9.07 -1.36
N GLY A 268 -25.58 -9.84 -0.81
CA GLY A 268 -26.43 -10.76 -1.58
C GLY A 268 -25.71 -12.01 -2.10
N GLN A 269 -24.56 -12.36 -1.50
CA GLN A 269 -23.86 -13.62 -1.74
C GLN A 269 -23.92 -14.48 -0.47
N GLU A 270 -24.16 -15.78 -0.64
CA GLU A 270 -24.20 -16.71 0.49
C GLU A 270 -22.79 -17.04 0.98
N PRO A 271 -22.50 -16.98 2.29
CA PRO A 271 -21.22 -17.40 2.84
C PRO A 271 -20.96 -18.90 2.63
N ILE A 272 -19.73 -19.24 2.29
CA ILE A 272 -19.25 -20.62 2.12
C ILE A 272 -18.31 -20.95 3.27
N LEU A 273 -18.53 -22.09 3.92
CA LEU A 273 -17.69 -22.55 5.03
C LEU A 273 -16.30 -22.95 4.52
N LEU A 274 -15.26 -22.29 5.03
CA LEU A 274 -13.86 -22.52 4.71
C LEU A 274 -13.20 -23.30 5.87
N GLY A 275 -13.52 -24.58 6.00
CA GLY A 275 -12.99 -25.44 7.07
C GLY A 275 -13.92 -25.52 8.29
N GLU A 276 -13.44 -25.13 9.46
CA GLU A 276 -14.20 -25.17 10.72
C GLU A 276 -14.99 -23.87 10.94
N GLU A 277 -16.08 -23.91 11.71
CA GLU A 277 -16.81 -22.70 12.09
C GLU A 277 -15.96 -21.76 12.95
N ALA A 278 -16.02 -20.47 12.64
CA ALA A 278 -15.36 -19.42 13.39
C ALA A 278 -16.15 -18.11 13.27
N SER A 279 -15.95 -17.19 14.22
CA SER A 279 -16.64 -15.89 14.23
C SER A 279 -16.27 -14.99 13.05
N ARG A 280 -15.10 -15.21 12.45
CA ARG A 280 -14.62 -14.53 11.24
C ARG A 280 -13.98 -15.53 10.29
N PRO A 281 -14.01 -15.26 8.98
CA PRO A 281 -13.23 -16.04 8.02
C PRO A 281 -11.74 -15.69 8.16
N LEU A 282 -10.93 -16.66 8.60
CA LEU A 282 -9.52 -16.49 8.89
C LEU A 282 -8.66 -17.48 8.10
N ILE A 283 -7.44 -17.06 7.76
CA ILE A 283 -6.41 -17.90 7.18
C ILE A 283 -5.14 -17.85 8.03
N TYR A 284 -4.56 -19.03 8.25
CA TYR A 284 -3.29 -19.21 8.94
C TYR A 284 -2.25 -19.70 7.95
N ARG A 285 -1.11 -19.00 7.84
CA ARG A 285 -0.01 -19.36 6.93
C ARG A 285 1.32 -19.36 7.66
N SER A 286 2.20 -20.27 7.28
CA SER A 286 3.63 -20.22 7.63
C SER A 286 4.40 -19.72 6.42
N ILE A 287 5.25 -18.71 6.62
CA ILE A 287 6.14 -18.15 5.62
C ILE A 287 7.56 -18.20 6.18
N ILE A 288 8.42 -19.01 5.59
CA ILE A 288 9.82 -19.14 6.02
C ILE A 288 10.70 -18.32 5.09
N VAL A 289 11.54 -17.47 5.68
CA VAL A 289 12.53 -16.65 4.99
C VAL A 289 13.85 -16.81 5.74
N ASP A 290 14.83 -17.47 5.12
CA ASP A 290 16.10 -17.81 5.76
C ASP A 290 15.85 -18.54 7.10
N ASP A 291 16.36 -18.01 8.22
CA ASP A 291 16.24 -18.61 9.55
C ASP A 291 15.02 -18.13 10.37
N VAL A 292 14.08 -17.42 9.73
CA VAL A 292 12.89 -16.85 10.38
C VAL A 292 11.60 -17.43 9.79
N GLU A 293 10.76 -18.01 10.65
CA GLU A 293 9.41 -18.43 10.32
C GLU A 293 8.39 -17.36 10.74
N PHE A 294 7.54 -16.92 9.82
CA PHE A 294 6.39 -16.05 10.10
C PHE A 294 5.11 -16.87 10.06
N VAL A 295 4.50 -17.09 11.23
CA VAL A 295 3.16 -17.66 11.38
C VAL A 295 2.15 -16.51 11.45
N ILE A 296 1.33 -16.42 10.41
CA ILE A 296 0.45 -15.26 10.17
C ILE A 296 -1.00 -15.68 10.29
N ARG A 297 -1.78 -14.88 11.04
CA ARG A 297 -3.25 -14.89 11.00
C ARG A 297 -3.75 -13.74 10.13
N GLY A 298 -4.46 -14.05 9.05
CA GLY A 298 -5.11 -13.09 8.16
C GLY A 298 -6.62 -13.22 8.17
N GLU A 299 -7.32 -12.13 7.87
CA GLU A 299 -8.76 -12.15 7.61
C GLU A 299 -9.01 -12.32 6.11
N ILE A 300 -10.02 -13.10 5.75
CA ILE A 300 -10.45 -13.31 4.36
C ILE A 300 -11.67 -12.43 4.10
N ASP A 301 -11.48 -11.33 3.37
CA ASP A 301 -12.59 -10.40 3.09
C ASP A 301 -13.65 -11.02 2.18
N ALA A 302 -13.22 -11.72 1.13
CA ALA A 302 -14.07 -12.42 0.18
C ALA A 302 -13.27 -13.49 -0.57
N ILE A 303 -13.98 -14.42 -1.22
CA ILE A 303 -13.39 -15.33 -2.20
C ILE A 303 -13.84 -14.96 -3.63
N LYS A 304 -13.03 -15.29 -4.63
CA LYS A 304 -13.29 -14.94 -6.03
C LYS A 304 -14.39 -15.80 -6.66
N GLU A 305 -14.38 -17.08 -6.33
CA GLU A 305 -15.31 -18.08 -6.84
C GLU A 305 -15.50 -19.19 -5.80
N ALA A 306 -16.63 -19.89 -5.88
CA ALA A 306 -16.88 -21.02 -5.00
C ALA A 306 -15.81 -22.10 -5.24
N PRO A 307 -15.22 -22.69 -4.17
CA PRO A 307 -14.26 -23.77 -4.32
C PRO A 307 -14.87 -24.90 -5.15
N THR A 308 -14.20 -25.30 -6.22
CA THR A 308 -14.66 -26.39 -7.10
C THR A 308 -13.73 -27.58 -6.92
N GLY A 309 -14.22 -28.65 -6.28
CA GLY A 309 -13.41 -29.82 -5.92
C GLY A 309 -12.37 -29.50 -4.84
N ASP A 310 -11.19 -30.10 -4.94
CA ASP A 310 -10.12 -29.99 -3.93
C ASP A 310 -9.20 -28.76 -4.11
N LYS A 311 -9.58 -27.79 -4.97
CA LYS A 311 -8.78 -26.57 -5.15
C LYS A 311 -8.99 -25.62 -3.98
N GLU A 312 -7.90 -25.07 -3.45
CA GLU A 312 -7.96 -23.98 -2.47
C GLU A 312 -8.73 -22.78 -3.05
N PRO A 313 -9.55 -22.09 -2.25
CA PRO A 313 -10.28 -20.91 -2.70
C PRO A 313 -9.33 -19.79 -3.10
N SER A 314 -9.61 -19.14 -4.23
CA SER A 314 -8.93 -17.90 -4.62
C SER A 314 -9.44 -16.75 -3.75
N ILE A 315 -8.55 -16.16 -2.94
CA ILE A 315 -8.88 -15.10 -1.98
C ILE A 315 -8.83 -13.73 -2.64
N CYS A 316 -9.76 -12.86 -2.26
CA CYS A 316 -9.79 -11.45 -2.62
C CYS A 316 -9.59 -10.56 -1.38
N LEU A 317 -8.75 -9.53 -1.51
CA LEU A 317 -8.65 -8.45 -0.53
C LEU A 317 -9.57 -7.30 -0.95
N CYS A 318 -10.45 -6.81 -0.08
CA CYS A 318 -11.35 -5.69 -0.36
C CYS A 318 -10.91 -4.44 0.39
N ARG A 319 -10.48 -3.40 -0.31
CA ARG A 319 -10.04 -2.13 0.30
C ARG A 319 -10.65 -0.94 -0.41
N VAL A 320 -10.74 0.20 0.27
CA VAL A 320 -11.46 1.38 -0.26
C VAL A 320 -10.67 2.67 -0.06
N PHE A 321 -10.58 3.47 -1.11
CA PHE A 321 -10.20 4.88 -0.96
C PHE A 321 -11.39 5.66 -0.42
N ASN A 322 -11.17 6.53 0.56
CA ASN A 322 -12.18 7.42 1.10
C ASN A 322 -11.90 8.88 0.74
N ASP A 323 -12.88 9.58 0.18
CA ASP A 323 -12.80 11.01 -0.04
C ASP A 323 -13.37 11.75 1.17
N SER A 324 -12.45 12.31 1.94
CA SER A 324 -12.70 13.25 3.02
C SER A 324 -12.17 14.62 2.59
N PRO A 325 -13.03 15.55 2.15
CA PRO A 325 -12.59 16.86 1.68
C PRO A 325 -11.80 17.60 2.77
N THR A 326 -10.61 18.08 2.43
CA THR A 326 -9.74 18.86 3.31
C THR A 326 -9.36 20.20 2.67
N VAL A 327 -8.62 21.05 3.38
CA VAL A 327 -8.04 22.26 2.80
C VAL A 327 -7.08 21.94 1.64
N LEU A 328 -6.38 20.81 1.71
CA LEU A 328 -5.39 20.41 0.72
C LEU A 328 -5.99 19.79 -0.53
N ARG A 329 -7.19 19.22 -0.41
CA ARG A 329 -7.81 18.44 -1.47
C ARG A 329 -9.33 18.57 -1.39
N ARG A 330 -9.93 19.08 -2.47
CA ARG A 330 -11.39 19.20 -2.64
C ARG A 330 -11.80 18.52 -3.93
N ASN A 331 -12.81 17.67 -3.86
CA ASN A 331 -13.43 16.97 -5.00
C ASN A 331 -12.41 16.26 -5.92
N PRO A 332 -11.55 15.37 -5.39
CA PRO A 332 -10.52 14.70 -6.19
C PRO A 332 -11.09 13.81 -7.31
N TRP A 333 -12.35 13.40 -7.22
CA TRP A 333 -12.93 12.34 -8.06
C TRP A 333 -14.00 12.81 -9.04
N ASP A 334 -13.98 14.09 -9.41
CA ASP A 334 -14.83 14.60 -10.49
C ASP A 334 -14.64 13.76 -11.76
N ASN A 335 -15.75 13.32 -12.37
CA ASN A 335 -15.73 12.43 -13.53
C ASN A 335 -14.92 11.14 -13.29
N LEU A 336 -15.11 10.50 -12.13
CA LEU A 336 -14.45 9.24 -11.77
C LEU A 336 -14.44 8.26 -12.93
N ASP A 337 -15.60 8.04 -13.58
CA ASP A 337 -15.77 7.08 -14.67
C ASP A 337 -14.84 7.33 -15.88
N ARG A 338 -14.52 8.59 -16.21
CA ARG A 338 -13.63 8.94 -17.32
C ARG A 338 -12.17 8.99 -16.91
N ARG A 339 -11.88 9.30 -15.65
CA ARG A 339 -10.52 9.55 -15.12
C ARG A 339 -10.03 8.50 -14.13
N ARG A 340 -10.63 7.30 -14.15
CA ARG A 340 -10.34 6.20 -13.21
C ARG A 340 -8.85 5.95 -13.00
N GLY A 341 -8.09 5.69 -14.06
CA GLY A 341 -6.65 5.44 -13.95
C GLY A 341 -5.83 6.62 -13.39
N THR A 342 -6.18 7.85 -13.76
CA THR A 342 -5.51 9.06 -13.22
C THR A 342 -5.84 9.27 -11.75
N ILE A 343 -7.10 9.05 -11.37
CA ILE A 343 -7.56 9.14 -9.98
C ILE A 343 -6.90 8.06 -9.14
N PHE A 344 -6.90 6.81 -9.60
CA PHE A 344 -6.24 5.68 -8.93
C PHE A 344 -4.76 5.96 -8.65
N LEU A 345 -4.02 6.43 -9.66
CA LEU A 345 -2.60 6.76 -9.51
C LEU A 345 -2.38 7.94 -8.54
N SER A 346 -3.22 8.97 -8.63
CA SER A 346 -3.20 10.11 -7.70
C SER A 346 -3.46 9.67 -6.26
N GLU A 347 -4.48 8.83 -6.04
CA GLU A 347 -4.80 8.28 -4.72
C GLU A 347 -3.67 7.41 -4.19
N THR A 348 -3.12 6.55 -5.04
CA THR A 348 -1.99 5.68 -4.68
C THR A 348 -0.78 6.48 -4.22
N ASN A 349 -0.49 7.63 -4.85
CA ASN A 349 0.66 8.46 -4.48
C ASN A 349 0.46 9.21 -3.16
N VAL A 350 -0.72 9.76 -2.90
CA VAL A 350 -0.98 10.50 -1.64
C VAL A 350 -1.29 9.58 -0.45
N ASN A 351 -1.56 8.31 -0.73
CA ASN A 351 -1.82 7.25 0.25
C ASN A 351 -0.78 6.11 0.14
N ALA A 352 0.44 6.41 -0.27
CA ALA A 352 1.44 5.40 -0.61
C ALA A 352 1.75 4.44 0.55
N ALA A 353 1.73 4.92 1.79
CA ALA A 353 1.89 4.08 2.98
C ALA A 353 0.71 3.09 3.15
N LYS A 354 -0.53 3.59 3.10
CA LYS A 354 -1.76 2.78 3.18
C LYS A 354 -1.81 1.73 2.07
N VAL A 355 -1.60 2.14 0.81
CA VAL A 355 -1.66 1.21 -0.33
C VAL A 355 -0.58 0.14 -0.23
N ALA A 356 0.62 0.48 0.23
CA ALA A 356 1.66 -0.51 0.47
C ALA A 356 1.26 -1.51 1.58
N ARG A 357 0.59 -1.05 2.65
CA ARG A 357 0.03 -1.96 3.68
C ARG A 357 -1.01 -2.89 3.08
N TRP A 358 -1.93 -2.39 2.24
CA TRP A 358 -2.93 -3.24 1.58
C TRP A 358 -2.30 -4.35 0.73
N VAL A 359 -1.34 -3.99 -0.12
CA VAL A 359 -0.65 -4.96 -0.98
C VAL A 359 0.18 -5.95 -0.15
N ALA A 360 0.83 -5.48 0.91
CA ALA A 360 1.55 -6.36 1.83
C ALA A 360 0.59 -7.35 2.51
N VAL A 361 -0.56 -6.90 3.03
CA VAL A 361 -1.60 -7.79 3.59
C VAL A 361 -2.06 -8.81 2.54
N ALA A 362 -2.36 -8.37 1.31
CA ALA A 362 -2.77 -9.27 0.23
C ALA A 362 -1.73 -10.36 -0.03
N LYS A 363 -0.44 -10.02 -0.07
CA LYS A 363 0.65 -10.99 -0.24
C LYS A 363 0.79 -11.94 0.95
N LEU A 364 0.70 -11.43 2.17
CA LEU A 364 0.81 -12.23 3.39
C LEU A 364 -0.34 -13.24 3.51
N ILE A 365 -1.58 -12.85 3.18
CA ILE A 365 -2.74 -13.76 3.22
C ILE A 365 -2.88 -14.61 1.95
N GLY A 366 -2.16 -14.29 0.88
CA GLY A 366 -2.23 -15.04 -0.38
C GLY A 366 -3.43 -14.66 -1.25
N ALA A 367 -3.92 -13.43 -1.12
CA ALA A 367 -4.96 -12.91 -1.99
C ALA A 367 -4.42 -12.70 -3.41
N GLU A 368 -5.06 -13.32 -4.41
CA GLU A 368 -4.68 -13.19 -5.82
C GLU A 368 -5.08 -11.84 -6.40
N THR A 369 -6.15 -11.25 -5.86
CA THR A 369 -6.71 -9.99 -6.36
C THR A 369 -7.08 -9.03 -5.23
N CYS A 370 -6.80 -7.76 -5.44
CA CYS A 370 -7.30 -6.65 -4.64
C CYS A 370 -8.49 -6.00 -5.35
N MET A 371 -9.63 -5.96 -4.67
CA MET A 371 -10.81 -5.20 -5.06
C MET A 371 -10.72 -3.82 -4.38
N VAL A 372 -10.56 -2.77 -5.18
CA VAL A 372 -10.33 -1.40 -4.69
C VAL A 372 -11.56 -0.55 -4.97
N GLY A 373 -12.26 -0.15 -3.91
CA GLY A 373 -13.43 0.73 -3.97
C GLY A 373 -13.09 2.22 -3.89
N TYR A 374 -14.04 3.06 -4.29
CA TYR A 374 -14.01 4.51 -4.09
C TYR A 374 -15.26 4.95 -3.33
N ALA A 375 -15.10 5.45 -2.10
CA ALA A 375 -16.19 5.86 -1.24
C ALA A 375 -16.12 7.36 -0.89
N VAL A 376 -17.23 8.07 -1.03
CA VAL A 376 -17.34 9.51 -0.73
C VAL A 376 -18.38 9.74 0.35
N ARG A 377 -18.21 10.78 1.17
CA ARG A 377 -19.27 11.25 2.06
C ARG A 377 -20.49 11.66 1.24
N LYS A 378 -21.69 11.22 1.64
CA LYS A 378 -22.95 11.65 1.02
C LYS A 378 -23.12 13.17 1.13
N THR A 379 -22.75 13.72 2.28
CA THR A 379 -22.72 15.16 2.55
C THR A 379 -21.29 15.52 2.98
N PRO A 380 -20.54 16.36 2.24
CA PRO A 380 -19.12 16.64 2.51
C PRO A 380 -18.78 17.05 3.95
N THR A 381 -19.70 17.74 4.61
CA THR A 381 -19.54 18.26 5.98
C THR A 381 -19.85 17.23 7.08
N LEU A 382 -20.57 16.16 6.75
CA LEU A 382 -20.92 15.10 7.69
C LEU A 382 -20.02 13.90 7.46
N ARG A 383 -19.53 13.29 8.54
CA ARG A 383 -18.66 12.11 8.44
C ARG A 383 -19.40 10.89 7.92
N GLU A 384 -20.71 10.83 8.08
CA GLU A 384 -21.57 9.73 7.61
C GLU A 384 -22.89 10.29 7.06
N PRO A 385 -23.62 9.55 6.20
CA PRO A 385 -23.26 8.25 5.61
C PRO A 385 -22.38 8.39 4.35
N HIS A 386 -21.79 7.29 3.88
CA HIS A 386 -20.97 7.25 2.66
C HIS A 386 -21.67 6.57 1.48
N LEU A 387 -21.19 6.88 0.28
CA LEU A 387 -21.62 6.30 -0.99
C LEU A 387 -20.43 5.67 -1.70
N LEU A 388 -20.58 4.41 -2.14
CA LEU A 388 -19.65 3.73 -3.02
C LEU A 388 -19.91 4.18 -4.47
N LEU A 389 -18.87 4.68 -5.13
CA LEU A 389 -18.93 5.22 -6.50
C LEU A 389 -18.45 4.25 -7.57
N GLY A 390 -17.54 3.34 -7.20
CA GLY A 390 -16.85 2.47 -8.14
C GLY A 390 -16.05 1.39 -7.41
N VAL A 391 -15.85 0.26 -8.08
CA VAL A 391 -14.89 -0.78 -7.66
C VAL A 391 -14.05 -1.19 -8.87
N GLU A 392 -12.75 -1.27 -8.66
CA GLU A 392 -11.78 -1.76 -9.61
C GLU A 392 -11.14 -3.06 -9.12
N ARG A 393 -10.82 -3.95 -10.07
CA ARG A 393 -10.13 -5.20 -9.81
C ARG A 393 -8.67 -5.05 -10.22
N HIS A 394 -7.76 -5.34 -9.30
CA HIS A 394 -6.32 -5.34 -9.53
C HIS A 394 -5.74 -6.71 -9.15
N ALA A 395 -4.90 -7.30 -10.00
CA ALA A 395 -4.13 -8.47 -9.61
C ALA A 395 -3.06 -8.05 -8.59
N THR A 396 -2.89 -8.81 -7.51
CA THR A 396 -2.01 -8.42 -6.40
C THR A 396 -0.56 -8.19 -6.86
N ASP A 397 -0.03 -9.04 -7.73
CA ASP A 397 1.34 -8.91 -8.23
C ASP A 397 1.52 -7.72 -9.16
N LYS A 398 0.53 -7.42 -10.00
CA LYS A 398 0.54 -6.21 -10.83
C LYS A 398 0.48 -4.96 -9.96
N PHE A 399 -0.41 -4.95 -8.96
CA PHE A 399 -0.54 -3.83 -8.04
C PHE A 399 0.76 -3.61 -7.25
N ALA A 400 1.40 -4.68 -6.80
CA ALA A 400 2.70 -4.63 -6.15
C ALA A 400 3.81 -4.08 -7.04
N HIS A 401 3.82 -4.48 -8.32
CA HIS A 401 4.75 -3.94 -9.32
C HIS A 401 4.55 -2.43 -9.52
N ASP A 402 3.29 -1.98 -9.69
CA ASP A 402 2.95 -0.58 -9.95
C ASP A 402 3.37 0.36 -8.80
N ILE A 403 3.39 -0.14 -7.56
CA ILE A 403 3.85 0.61 -6.38
C ILE A 403 5.31 0.33 -5.99
N SER A 404 6.06 -0.41 -6.81
CA SER A 404 7.45 -0.81 -6.54
C SER A 404 7.63 -1.54 -5.19
N LEU A 405 6.71 -2.42 -4.82
CA LEU A 405 6.81 -3.26 -3.62
C LEU A 405 7.15 -4.69 -4.03
N THR A 406 8.43 -5.04 -3.96
CA THR A 406 8.92 -6.39 -4.27
C THR A 406 8.83 -7.31 -3.05
N ASN A 407 8.65 -8.62 -3.29
CA ASN A 407 8.73 -9.62 -2.21
C ASN A 407 10.11 -9.58 -1.53
N ALA A 408 11.18 -9.44 -2.31
CA ALA A 408 12.55 -9.33 -1.79
C ALA A 408 12.71 -8.15 -0.81
N ASN A 409 12.11 -7.00 -1.10
CA ASN A 409 12.14 -5.86 -0.19
C ASN A 409 11.28 -6.12 1.06
N MET A 410 10.03 -6.53 0.86
CA MET A 410 9.06 -6.75 1.93
C MET A 410 9.57 -7.76 2.98
N TYR A 411 10.04 -8.93 2.52
CA TYR A 411 10.59 -9.95 3.41
C TYR A 411 11.98 -9.62 3.92
N GLY A 412 12.79 -8.88 3.16
CA GLY A 412 14.10 -8.41 3.62
C GLY A 412 13.99 -7.45 4.81
N VAL A 413 13.02 -6.53 4.79
CA VAL A 413 12.73 -5.64 5.92
C VAL A 413 12.32 -6.44 7.15
N LEU A 414 11.40 -7.39 6.99
CA LEU A 414 10.94 -8.26 8.08
C LEU A 414 12.10 -9.07 8.68
N HIS A 415 12.86 -9.78 7.84
CA HIS A 415 14.03 -10.53 8.27
C HIS A 415 15.02 -9.64 9.02
N THR A 416 15.40 -8.48 8.48
CA THR A 416 16.35 -7.57 9.15
C THR A 416 15.91 -7.17 10.55
N ILE A 417 14.61 -6.93 10.76
CA ILE A 417 14.06 -6.54 12.07
C ILE A 417 14.01 -7.75 13.01
N PHE A 418 13.47 -8.88 12.58
CA PHE A 418 13.27 -10.05 13.44
C PHE A 418 14.56 -10.83 13.69
N SER A 419 15.55 -10.79 12.81
CA SER A 419 16.86 -11.38 13.11
C SER A 419 17.57 -10.68 14.28
N ARG A 420 17.22 -9.42 14.58
CA ARG A 420 17.70 -8.74 15.80
C ARG A 420 17.04 -9.25 17.07
N THR A 421 15.84 -9.83 17.01
CA THR A 421 15.19 -10.37 18.21
C THR A 421 15.88 -11.64 18.69
N LYS A 422 16.63 -12.34 17.82
CA LYS A 422 17.46 -13.51 18.17
C LYS A 422 18.48 -13.22 19.27
N GLU A 423 19.06 -12.03 19.25
CA GLU A 423 20.06 -11.56 20.23
C GLU A 423 19.43 -11.09 21.54
N LEU A 424 18.10 -10.91 21.58
CA LEU A 424 17.39 -10.44 22.76
C LEU A 424 17.01 -11.61 23.67
N GLU A 425 17.02 -11.36 24.98
CA GLU A 425 16.52 -12.31 25.98
C GLU A 425 14.99 -12.48 25.87
N SER A 426 14.42 -13.42 26.63
CA SER A 426 12.96 -13.53 26.71
C SER A 426 12.41 -12.33 27.51
N GLY A 427 11.35 -11.70 27.02
CA GLY A 427 10.84 -10.47 27.61
C GLY A 427 9.88 -9.71 26.71
N ARG A 428 9.45 -8.55 27.19
CA ARG A 428 8.55 -7.63 26.46
C ARG A 428 9.33 -6.45 25.91
N TYR A 429 9.14 -6.19 24.63
CA TYR A 429 9.79 -5.13 23.87
C TYR A 429 8.74 -4.33 23.10
N ILE A 430 9.10 -3.12 22.66
CA ILE A 430 8.27 -2.34 21.74
C ILE A 430 9.09 -1.97 20.50
N PHE A 431 8.56 -2.29 19.34
CA PHE A 431 9.00 -1.76 18.06
C PHE A 431 8.27 -0.45 17.78
N VAL A 432 9.01 0.62 17.54
CA VAL A 432 8.45 1.95 17.28
C VAL A 432 8.92 2.46 15.91
N ARG A 433 7.95 2.89 15.10
CA ARG A 433 8.21 3.81 14.00
C ARG A 433 8.03 5.25 14.49
N GLU A 434 9.15 5.94 14.71
CA GLU A 434 9.17 7.30 15.25
C GLU A 434 8.91 8.41 14.20
N SER A 435 8.26 9.50 14.60
CA SER A 435 8.09 10.71 13.77
C SER A 435 9.26 11.70 13.91
N LYS A 436 10.48 11.27 13.56
CA LYS A 436 11.68 12.14 13.48
C LYS A 436 11.93 12.64 12.05
N GLN A 437 12.70 13.72 11.92
CA GLN A 437 13.10 14.28 10.63
C GLN A 437 13.87 13.26 9.77
N LYS A 438 14.71 12.45 10.42
CA LYS A 438 15.30 11.24 9.81
C LYS A 438 14.40 10.06 10.14
N LYS A 439 14.18 9.18 9.16
CA LYS A 439 13.41 7.95 9.37
C LYS A 439 14.23 7.00 10.25
N THR A 440 13.74 6.74 11.45
CA THR A 440 14.30 5.79 12.42
C THR A 440 13.23 4.80 12.85
N TYR A 441 13.68 3.57 13.10
CA TYR A 441 12.88 2.46 13.61
C TYR A 441 13.66 1.87 14.77
N SER A 442 13.02 1.69 15.92
CA SER A 442 13.74 1.35 17.14
C SER A 442 13.03 0.24 17.89
N ILE A 443 13.79 -0.68 18.47
CA ILE A 443 13.31 -1.68 19.44
C ILE A 443 13.75 -1.21 20.82
N TYR A 444 12.79 -1.02 21.71
CA TYR A 444 13.02 -0.64 23.11
C TYR A 444 12.77 -1.85 24.02
N GLY A 445 13.57 -1.94 25.08
CA GLY A 445 13.46 -2.98 26.10
C GLY A 445 12.59 -2.57 27.27
N ASN A 446 12.00 -3.58 27.92
CA ASN A 446 11.40 -3.54 29.23
C ASN A 446 10.34 -2.44 29.42
N VAL A 447 9.18 -2.71 28.85
CA VAL A 447 8.00 -1.87 28.92
C VAL A 447 7.09 -2.45 29.98
N GLU A 448 7.23 -1.99 31.22
CA GLU A 448 6.12 -2.00 32.18
C GLU A 448 5.05 -1.07 31.58
N LEU A 449 4.17 -1.64 30.75
CA LEU A 449 2.86 -1.03 30.53
C LEU A 449 2.14 -1.16 31.87
N PRO A 450 1.47 -0.11 32.38
CA PRO A 450 0.59 -0.28 33.52
C PRO A 450 -0.39 -1.41 33.18
N ASP A 451 -0.26 -2.54 33.88
CA ASP A 451 -1.11 -3.69 33.66
C ASP A 451 -2.56 -3.24 33.82
N THR A 452 -3.41 -3.55 32.85
CA THR A 452 -4.86 -3.34 32.90
C THR A 452 -5.55 -4.28 33.90
N LYS A 453 -4.92 -4.54 35.06
CA LYS A 453 -5.45 -5.39 36.14
C LYS A 453 -6.14 -4.59 37.25
N ASP A 454 -6.14 -3.26 37.19
CA ASP A 454 -6.75 -2.41 38.22
C ASP A 454 -8.18 -1.93 37.87
N ALA A 455 -8.83 -2.52 36.85
CA ALA A 455 -10.21 -2.16 36.47
C ALA A 455 -11.31 -3.07 37.06
N GLU A 456 -10.97 -4.07 37.89
CA GLU A 456 -11.95 -4.98 38.52
C GLU A 456 -11.99 -4.89 40.06
N LYS A 457 -11.56 -3.77 40.64
CA LYS A 457 -11.77 -3.48 42.07
C LYS A 457 -12.30 -2.08 42.22
N ASP A 458 -13.60 -1.91 42.02
CA ASP A 458 -14.41 -0.87 42.65
C ASP A 458 -15.88 -1.12 42.27
N ASP A 459 -16.44 -2.21 42.79
CA ASP A 459 -17.88 -2.41 42.96
C ASP A 459 -18.07 -3.36 44.16
N GLU A 460 -17.90 -2.82 45.37
CA GLU A 460 -18.50 -3.33 46.62
C GLU A 460 -19.20 -2.20 47.37
#